data_AF-A0AAW4PED4-F1
#
_entry.id   AF-A0AAW4PED4-F1
#
_cell.length_a   1.000
_cell.length_b   1.000
_cell.length_c   1.000
_cell.angle_alpha   90.00
_cell.angle_beta   90.00
_cell.angle_gamma   90.00
#
_symmetry.space_group_name_H-M   'P 1'
#
loop_
_entity.id
_entity.type
_entity.pdbx_description
1 polymer ?
#
loop_
_entity_poly.entity_id
_entity_poly.type
_entity_poly.pdbx_seq_one_letter_code
_entity_poly.pdbx_strand_id
1 'polypeptide(L)'
;MQNPTEQSEIEGELAETDDETTRVRDLAKDDIFHLLQNRRRRDALRYLEGEDEEVRMRDLAEQVAAWEHDTTVQALTSDERQRVYIALYQSHLPKLDDEGVIEYNQSRGIVERTAVADQLSPYLDADEDDEETAEEPEGSNAPYYSGALGLSTLVVGSAAAGLALPTMLAVTVVGLVALTLFTMVTNGVLA
;
A
#
# COMPACT_ATOMS: atom_id res chain seq x y z
N MET A 1 -56.54 37.45 54.64
CA MET A 1 -55.72 36.28 55.03
C MET A 1 -54.37 36.47 54.38
N GLN A 2 -53.33 36.58 55.21
CA GLN A 2 -51.93 36.68 54.78
C GLN A 2 -51.53 35.39 54.06
N ASN A 3 -50.75 35.51 52.98
CA ASN A 3 -49.41 34.93 53.00
C ASN A 3 -48.48 35.61 51.97
N PRO A 4 -47.50 36.41 52.42
CA PRO A 4 -46.31 36.77 51.69
C PRO A 4 -45.15 35.82 52.05
N THR A 5 -44.48 35.26 51.05
CA THR A 5 -43.13 34.68 51.17
C THR A 5 -42.51 34.92 49.80
N GLU A 6 -41.81 36.04 49.62
CA GLU A 6 -40.33 36.08 49.69
C GLU A 6 -39.74 35.08 48.69
N GLN A 7 -39.39 35.54 47.48
CA GLN A 7 -38.05 36.04 47.20
C GLN A 7 -36.95 35.07 47.67
N SER A 8 -36.79 33.97 46.95
CA SER A 8 -35.63 33.09 46.87
C SER A 8 -36.14 31.97 45.94
N GLU A 9 -35.79 31.84 44.67
CA GLU A 9 -34.47 31.69 44.09
C GLU A 9 -34.61 32.08 42.61
N ILE A 10 -34.27 33.32 42.27
CA ILE A 10 -33.87 33.68 40.91
C ILE A 10 -32.37 33.89 41.02
N GLU A 11 -31.57 32.84 40.79
CA GLU A 11 -30.15 32.90 40.44
C GLU A 11 -29.56 31.49 40.41
N GLY A 12 -28.80 31.18 39.35
CA GLY A 12 -28.24 29.86 39.08
C GLY A 12 -28.69 29.36 37.71
N GLU A 13 -28.38 30.06 36.61
CA GLU A 13 -27.08 29.88 35.95
C GLU A 13 -26.73 28.39 35.90
N LEU A 14 -27.26 27.71 34.90
CA LEU A 14 -26.44 27.03 33.91
C LEU A 14 -27.26 27.08 32.62
N ALA A 15 -26.98 28.09 31.81
CA ALA A 15 -27.14 27.92 30.38
C ALA A 15 -26.33 26.67 30.01
N GLU A 16 -27.02 25.55 29.76
CA GLU A 16 -26.50 24.48 28.92
C GLU A 16 -26.30 25.11 27.54
N THR A 17 -25.19 25.81 27.43
CA THR A 17 -24.60 26.20 26.16
C THR A 17 -24.21 24.86 25.57
N ASP A 18 -24.92 24.44 24.54
CA ASP A 18 -24.48 23.43 23.59
C ASP A 18 -23.04 23.79 23.20
N ASP A 19 -22.08 23.20 23.90
CA ASP A 19 -20.71 23.08 23.44
C ASP A 19 -20.76 22.06 22.31
N GLU A 20 -21.25 22.50 21.15
CA GLU A 20 -21.13 21.82 19.87
C GLU A 20 -19.67 21.93 19.39
N THR A 21 -18.73 21.64 20.29
CA THR A 21 -17.42 21.15 19.92
C THR A 21 -17.67 19.77 19.34
N THR A 22 -17.54 19.64 18.02
CA THR A 22 -17.61 18.40 17.24
C THR A 22 -17.01 17.24 18.05
N ARG A 23 -17.86 16.46 18.73
CA ARG A 23 -17.42 15.25 19.44
C ARG A 23 -17.07 14.25 18.35
N VAL A 24 -15.78 14.20 17.99
CA VAL A 24 -15.24 13.17 17.11
C VAL A 24 -15.64 11.83 17.72
N ARG A 25 -16.33 11.00 16.95
CA ARG A 25 -16.80 9.69 17.41
C ARG A 25 -15.60 8.82 17.72
N ASP A 26 -15.51 8.29 18.93
CA ASP A 26 -14.51 7.28 19.29
C ASP A 26 -14.89 5.90 18.72
N LEU A 27 -13.95 5.25 18.06
CA LEU A 27 -14.10 3.87 17.57
C LEU A 27 -13.70 2.87 18.66
N ALA A 28 -14.49 1.81 18.80
CA ALA A 28 -14.10 0.70 19.65
C ALA A 28 -12.91 -0.06 19.03
N LYS A 29 -12.06 -0.65 19.88
CA LYS A 29 -10.88 -1.39 19.42
C LYS A 29 -11.24 -2.55 18.48
N ASP A 30 -12.34 -3.24 18.75
CA ASP A 30 -12.83 -4.32 17.90
C ASP A 30 -13.24 -3.81 16.51
N ASP A 31 -13.85 -2.62 16.41
CA ASP A 31 -14.22 -1.99 15.14
C ASP A 31 -12.99 -1.60 14.33
N ILE A 32 -11.96 -1.03 14.98
CA ILE A 32 -10.68 -0.70 14.35
C ILE A 32 -10.07 -1.96 13.72
N PHE A 33 -9.96 -3.07 14.47
CA PHE A 33 -9.47 -4.33 13.90
C PHE A 33 -10.38 -4.86 12.79
N HIS A 34 -11.70 -4.76 12.95
CA HIS A 34 -12.66 -5.18 11.95
C HIS A 34 -12.54 -4.39 10.64
N LEU A 35 -12.16 -3.12 10.71
CA LEU A 35 -11.85 -2.27 9.56
C LEU A 35 -10.48 -2.62 8.97
N LEU A 36 -9.43 -2.67 9.80
CA LEU A 36 -8.06 -2.81 9.31
C LEU A 36 -7.65 -4.24 8.90
N GLN A 37 -8.45 -5.26 9.19
CA GLN A 37 -8.18 -6.65 8.75
C GLN A 37 -8.12 -6.82 7.22
N ASN A 38 -8.66 -5.89 6.43
CA ASN A 38 -8.67 -5.98 4.98
C ASN A 38 -7.60 -5.07 4.38
N ARG A 39 -6.66 -5.66 3.64
CA ARG A 39 -5.57 -4.93 2.99
C ARG A 39 -6.05 -3.74 2.15
N ARG A 40 -7.09 -3.89 1.33
CA ARG A 40 -7.60 -2.79 0.49
C ARG A 40 -8.17 -1.63 1.28
N ARG A 41 -8.73 -1.87 2.48
CA ARG A 41 -9.15 -0.77 3.37
C ARG A 41 -7.95 -0.06 3.99
N ARG A 42 -6.92 -0.79 4.39
CA ARG A 42 -5.67 -0.17 4.89
C ARG A 42 -5.01 0.68 3.82
N ASP A 43 -4.86 0.12 2.62
CA ASP A 43 -4.27 0.82 1.48
C ASP A 43 -5.11 2.05 1.11
N ALA A 44 -6.44 1.94 1.11
CA ALA A 44 -7.29 3.09 0.86
C ALA A 44 -7.10 4.20 1.90
N LEU A 45 -7.01 3.85 3.19
CA LEU A 45 -6.76 4.82 4.26
C LEU A 45 -5.37 5.44 4.18
N ARG A 46 -4.34 4.66 3.82
CA ARG A 46 -2.98 5.13 3.59
C ARG A 46 -2.93 6.14 2.43
N TYR A 47 -3.68 5.90 1.35
CA TYR A 47 -3.76 6.85 0.24
C TYR A 47 -4.39 8.18 0.64
N LEU A 48 -5.35 8.14 1.56
CA LEU A 48 -6.02 9.33 2.07
C LEU A 48 -5.20 10.03 3.17
N GLU A 49 -4.10 9.42 3.64
CA GLU A 49 -3.24 10.01 4.65
C GLU A 49 -2.39 11.13 4.04
N GLY A 50 -2.56 12.35 4.55
CA GLY A 50 -1.92 13.56 4.00
C GLY A 50 -2.72 14.28 2.92
N GLU A 51 -3.89 13.76 2.53
CA GLU A 51 -4.83 14.43 1.63
C GLU A 51 -5.96 15.07 2.46
N ASP A 52 -5.88 16.39 2.66
CA ASP A 52 -6.93 17.17 3.34
C ASP A 52 -8.08 17.57 2.38
N GLU A 53 -8.04 17.12 1.12
CA GLU A 53 -8.98 17.51 0.06
C GLU A 53 -9.80 16.32 -0.48
N GLU A 54 -10.90 16.62 -1.18
CA GLU A 54 -11.75 15.65 -1.87
C GLU A 54 -10.94 14.82 -2.90
N VAL A 55 -10.91 13.51 -2.73
CA VAL A 55 -10.22 12.57 -3.62
C VAL A 55 -11.20 11.88 -4.56
N ARG A 56 -10.84 11.72 -5.84
CA ARG A 56 -11.64 10.90 -6.76
C ARG A 56 -11.44 9.41 -6.47
N MET A 57 -12.54 8.70 -6.29
CA MET A 57 -12.60 7.25 -6.12
C MET A 57 -11.81 6.49 -7.20
N ARG A 58 -11.81 6.99 -8.43
CA ARG A 58 -11.03 6.39 -9.51
C ARG A 58 -9.53 6.43 -9.26
N ASP A 59 -9.01 7.57 -8.83
CA ASP A 59 -7.58 7.77 -8.60
C ASP A 59 -7.13 6.93 -7.39
N LEU A 60 -7.95 6.92 -6.34
CA LEU A 60 -7.79 6.02 -5.19
C LEU A 60 -7.74 4.54 -5.61
N ALA A 61 -8.67 4.08 -6.45
CA ALA A 61 -8.70 2.69 -6.91
C ALA A 61 -7.50 2.33 -7.78
N GLU A 62 -7.03 3.27 -8.62
CA GLU A 62 -5.84 3.10 -9.45
C GLU A 62 -4.58 2.95 -8.58
N GLN A 63 -4.41 3.79 -7.55
CA GLN A 63 -3.26 3.69 -6.66
C GLN A 63 -3.30 2.42 -5.78
N VAL A 64 -4.46 2.08 -5.21
CA VAL A 64 -4.60 0.85 -4.42
C VAL A 64 -4.32 -0.38 -5.29
N ALA A 65 -4.75 -0.39 -6.55
CA ALA A 65 -4.41 -1.48 -7.47
C ALA A 65 -2.92 -1.56 -7.79
N ALA A 66 -2.24 -0.41 -7.93
CA ALA A 66 -0.81 -0.35 -8.17
C ALA A 66 -0.04 -0.98 -6.99
N TRP A 67 -0.38 -0.62 -5.75
CA TRP A 67 0.18 -1.25 -4.55
C TRP A 67 -0.22 -2.72 -4.41
N GLU A 68 -1.43 -3.12 -4.81
CA GLU A 68 -1.86 -4.52 -4.71
C GLU A 68 -1.03 -5.45 -5.61
N HIS A 69 -0.64 -4.95 -6.78
CA HIS A 69 0.06 -5.68 -7.84
C HIS A 69 1.56 -5.38 -7.92
N ASP A 70 2.11 -4.66 -6.94
CA ASP A 70 3.52 -4.26 -6.88
C ASP A 70 4.00 -3.62 -8.19
N THR A 71 3.20 -2.69 -8.71
CA THR A 71 3.41 -2.07 -10.02
C THR A 71 3.07 -0.58 -10.01
N THR A 72 3.19 0.08 -11.15
CA THR A 72 2.81 1.50 -11.32
C THR A 72 1.41 1.61 -11.89
N VAL A 73 0.73 2.74 -11.64
CA VAL A 73 -0.59 3.03 -12.23
C VAL A 73 -0.57 2.90 -13.76
N GLN A 74 0.53 3.31 -14.41
CA GLN A 74 0.69 3.24 -15.87
C GLN A 74 0.86 1.81 -16.39
N ALA A 75 1.39 0.90 -15.58
CA ALA A 75 1.61 -0.50 -15.93
C ALA A 75 0.41 -1.40 -15.64
N LEU A 76 -0.62 -0.90 -14.94
CA LEU A 76 -1.82 -1.67 -14.61
C LEU A 76 -2.60 -2.10 -15.86
N THR A 77 -3.08 -3.33 -15.85
CA THR A 77 -4.09 -3.78 -16.81
C THR A 77 -5.47 -3.22 -16.45
N SER A 78 -6.38 -3.21 -17.43
CA SER A 78 -7.76 -2.79 -17.19
C SER A 78 -8.49 -3.69 -16.19
N ASP A 79 -8.22 -5.00 -16.21
CA ASP A 79 -8.90 -5.96 -15.33
C ASP A 79 -8.43 -5.85 -13.87
N GLU A 80 -7.15 -5.51 -13.64
CA GLU A 80 -6.62 -5.22 -12.29
C GLU A 80 -7.28 -3.97 -11.71
N ARG A 81 -7.27 -2.85 -12.46
CA ARG A 81 -7.97 -1.62 -12.06
C ARG A 81 -9.45 -1.88 -11.78
N GLN A 82 -10.14 -2.58 -12.69
CA GLN A 82 -11.57 -2.81 -12.58
C GLN A 82 -11.93 -3.65 -11.34
N ARG A 83 -11.13 -4.67 -11.01
CA ARG A 83 -11.37 -5.52 -9.84
C ARG A 83 -11.25 -4.74 -8.52
N VAL A 84 -10.26 -3.87 -8.40
CA VAL A 84 -10.09 -3.04 -7.21
C VAL A 84 -11.17 -1.98 -7.13
N TYR A 85 -11.47 -1.30 -8.24
CA TYR A 85 -12.55 -0.31 -8.32
C TYR A 85 -13.89 -0.88 -7.85
N ILE A 86 -14.30 -2.05 -8.35
CA ILE A 86 -15.56 -2.70 -7.96
C ILE A 86 -15.57 -3.00 -6.46
N ALA A 87 -14.48 -3.55 -5.92
CA ALA A 87 -14.42 -3.93 -4.51
C ALA A 87 -14.46 -2.70 -3.59
N LEU A 88 -13.72 -1.64 -3.93
CA LEU A 88 -13.76 -0.39 -3.20
C LEU A 88 -15.18 0.21 -3.24
N TYR A 89 -15.81 0.22 -4.41
CA TYR A 89 -17.14 0.79 -4.62
C TYR A 89 -18.22 0.05 -3.83
N GLN A 90 -18.21 -1.29 -3.86
CA GLN A 90 -19.31 -2.10 -3.33
C GLN A 90 -19.16 -2.48 -1.86
N SER A 91 -17.92 -2.56 -1.36
CA SER A 91 -17.67 -3.14 -0.04
C SER A 91 -16.80 -2.27 0.86
N HIS A 92 -15.66 -1.81 0.36
CA HIS A 92 -14.66 -1.23 1.26
C HIS A 92 -14.98 0.21 1.65
N LEU A 93 -15.28 1.09 0.69
CA LEU A 93 -15.61 2.47 1.01
C LEU A 93 -16.96 2.62 1.72
N PRO A 94 -18.05 1.92 1.30
CA PRO A 94 -19.29 1.97 2.07
C PRO A 94 -19.10 1.55 3.53
N LYS A 95 -18.25 0.55 3.79
CA LYS A 95 -17.99 0.11 5.17
C LYS A 95 -17.18 1.12 5.98
N LEU A 96 -16.26 1.86 5.36
CA LEU A 96 -15.51 2.92 6.02
C LEU A 96 -16.40 4.14 6.29
N ASP A 97 -17.30 4.46 5.36
CA ASP A 97 -18.32 5.52 5.47
C ASP A 97 -19.35 5.20 6.57
N ASP A 98 -19.82 3.96 6.67
CA ASP A 98 -20.74 3.50 7.72
C ASP A 98 -20.17 3.70 9.14
N GLU A 99 -18.84 3.56 9.29
CA GLU A 99 -18.15 3.82 10.57
C GLU A 99 -17.73 5.27 10.75
N GLY A 100 -18.02 6.13 9.78
CA GLY A 100 -17.71 7.56 9.79
C GLY A 100 -16.22 7.87 9.66
N VAL A 101 -15.42 6.93 9.16
CA VAL A 101 -13.98 7.11 8.96
C VAL A 101 -13.70 7.99 7.74
N ILE A 102 -14.51 7.84 6.71
CA ILE A 102 -14.51 8.66 5.50
C ILE A 102 -15.92 9.18 5.25
N GLU A 103 -16.06 10.18 4.39
CA GLU A 103 -17.31 10.50 3.72
C GLU A 103 -17.22 10.02 2.26
N TYR A 104 -18.11 9.12 1.86
CA TYR A 104 -18.11 8.56 0.50
C TYR A 104 -19.36 8.93 -0.29
N ASN A 105 -19.21 9.89 -1.21
CA ASN A 105 -20.26 10.20 -2.17
C ASN A 105 -20.21 9.23 -3.37
N GLN A 106 -20.92 8.10 -3.26
CA GLN A 106 -21.02 7.09 -4.32
C GLN A 106 -21.45 7.64 -5.68
N SER A 107 -22.41 8.58 -5.69
CA SER A 107 -22.97 9.12 -6.94
C SER A 107 -21.97 9.99 -7.70
N ARG A 108 -21.11 10.71 -6.98
CA ARG A 108 -20.07 11.57 -7.54
C ARG A 108 -18.70 10.87 -7.65
N GLY A 109 -18.52 9.74 -6.97
CA GLY A 109 -17.24 9.05 -6.87
C GLY A 109 -16.19 9.88 -6.14
N ILE A 110 -16.60 10.58 -5.07
CA ILE A 110 -15.72 11.43 -4.26
C ILE A 110 -15.61 10.84 -2.86
N VAL A 111 -14.38 10.83 -2.34
CA VAL A 111 -14.02 10.31 -1.02
C VAL A 111 -13.31 11.42 -0.25
N GLU A 112 -13.72 11.65 0.98
CA GLU A 112 -13.09 12.61 1.89
C GLU A 112 -12.74 11.93 3.20
N ARG A 113 -11.56 12.23 3.75
CA ARG A 113 -11.11 11.70 5.04
C ARG A 113 -11.74 12.52 6.16
N THR A 114 -12.18 11.87 7.23
CA THR A 114 -12.71 12.57 8.41
C THR A 114 -11.71 12.57 9.55
N ALA A 115 -11.97 13.37 10.59
CA ALA A 115 -11.21 13.34 11.84
C ALA A 115 -11.27 11.98 12.58
N VAL A 116 -12.25 11.11 12.30
CA VAL A 116 -12.31 9.77 12.90
C VAL A 116 -11.18 8.88 12.36
N ALA A 117 -10.72 9.12 11.12
CA ALA A 117 -9.63 8.37 10.52
C ALA A 117 -8.30 8.47 11.27
N ASP A 118 -8.07 9.56 12.01
CA ASP A 118 -6.85 9.75 12.81
C ASP A 118 -6.70 8.71 13.92
N GLN A 119 -7.80 8.09 14.36
CA GLN A 119 -7.76 6.98 15.33
C GLN A 119 -7.18 5.69 14.73
N LEU A 120 -7.15 5.55 13.40
CA LEU A 120 -6.65 4.36 12.70
C LEU A 120 -5.16 4.48 12.34
N SER A 121 -4.62 5.70 12.18
CA SER A 121 -3.22 5.93 11.76
C SER A 121 -2.19 5.13 12.56
N PRO A 122 -2.24 5.05 13.92
CA PRO A 122 -1.27 4.26 14.70
C PRO A 122 -1.25 2.76 14.38
N TYR A 123 -2.25 2.25 13.68
CA TYR A 123 -2.40 0.84 13.31
C TYR A 123 -2.16 0.57 11.81
N LEU A 124 -1.95 1.61 10.99
CA LEU A 124 -1.66 1.47 9.56
C LEU A 124 -0.17 1.22 9.28
N ASP A 125 0.72 1.75 10.12
CA ASP A 125 2.18 1.68 9.98
C ASP A 125 2.83 0.44 10.61
N ALA A 126 2.04 -0.40 11.28
CA ALA A 126 2.56 -1.51 12.08
C ALA A 126 3.03 -2.74 11.27
N ASP A 127 2.85 -2.73 9.94
CA ASP A 127 3.08 -3.86 9.05
C ASP A 127 4.26 -3.66 8.07
N GLU A 128 5.06 -2.60 8.16
CA GLU A 128 6.34 -2.52 7.41
C GLU A 128 7.45 -3.18 8.23
N ASP A 129 7.88 -4.38 7.82
CA ASP A 129 9.19 -4.89 8.21
C ASP A 129 10.26 -3.93 7.71
N ASP A 130 11.13 -3.47 8.63
CA ASP A 130 12.29 -2.63 8.34
C ASP A 130 13.07 -3.22 7.16
N GLU A 131 12.81 -2.75 5.93
CA GLU A 131 13.65 -3.08 4.79
C GLU A 131 14.99 -2.42 5.03
N GLU A 132 15.94 -3.28 5.40
CA GLU A 132 17.34 -3.03 5.64
C GLU A 132 17.95 -2.21 4.48
N THR A 133 17.92 -0.88 4.62
CA THR A 133 18.75 0.16 3.99
C THR A 133 19.57 -0.33 2.78
N ALA A 134 18.94 -0.46 1.62
CA ALA A 134 19.67 -0.47 0.36
C ALA A 134 19.99 0.99 0.00
N GLU A 135 21.22 1.40 0.28
CA GLU A 135 21.81 2.66 -0.15
C GLU A 135 21.71 2.80 -1.69
N GLU A 136 20.84 3.69 -2.18
CA GLU A 136 20.78 4.10 -3.59
C GLU A 136 21.52 5.46 -3.76
N PRO A 137 22.54 5.58 -4.63
CA PRO A 137 23.16 6.86 -4.93
C PRO A 137 22.33 7.66 -5.93
N GLU A 138 22.17 8.95 -5.62
CA GLU A 138 21.47 9.94 -6.42
C GLU A 138 22.01 10.07 -7.86
N GLY A 139 21.06 10.11 -8.81
CA GLY A 139 21.16 10.98 -9.98
C GLY A 139 21.95 10.45 -11.17
N SER A 140 21.26 9.85 -12.13
CA SER A 140 21.36 10.30 -13.54
C SER A 140 20.39 9.52 -14.42
N ASN A 141 19.75 10.24 -15.33
CA ASN A 141 18.78 9.71 -16.28
C ASN A 141 19.50 8.76 -17.26
N ALA A 142 19.32 7.45 -17.08
CA ALA A 142 19.76 6.45 -18.05
C ALA A 142 18.76 5.28 -18.11
N PRO A 143 18.42 4.76 -19.31
CA PRO A 143 17.45 3.69 -19.47
C PRO A 143 18.03 2.35 -19.00
N TYR A 144 17.65 1.92 -17.80
CA TYR A 144 18.05 0.66 -17.18
C TYR A 144 17.21 -0.51 -17.70
N TYR A 145 17.49 -0.95 -18.92
CA TYR A 145 17.30 -2.35 -19.31
C TYR A 145 18.62 -3.10 -19.07
N SER A 146 18.81 -3.72 -17.89
CA SER A 146 19.85 -4.74 -17.73
C SER A 146 19.60 -5.61 -16.50
N GLY A 147 18.63 -6.52 -16.59
CA GLY A 147 18.33 -7.49 -15.55
C GLY A 147 17.95 -8.88 -16.04
N ALA A 148 18.19 -9.21 -17.32
CA ALA A 148 18.22 -10.58 -17.86
C ALA A 148 18.55 -10.51 -19.37
N LEU A 149 19.36 -11.44 -19.86
CA LEU A 149 19.81 -11.61 -21.27
C LEU A 149 21.11 -10.87 -21.67
N GLY A 150 22.20 -11.15 -20.95
CA GLY A 150 23.56 -10.75 -21.32
C GLY A 150 24.57 -11.88 -21.36
N LEU A 151 24.17 -13.13 -21.60
CA LEU A 151 25.12 -14.27 -21.67
C LEU A 151 25.03 -15.12 -22.94
N SER A 152 24.41 -14.61 -24.02
CA SER A 152 24.27 -15.36 -25.29
C SER A 152 25.15 -14.84 -26.45
N THR A 153 25.64 -13.60 -26.44
CA THR A 153 26.40 -13.04 -27.57
C THR A 153 27.91 -13.02 -27.37
N LEU A 154 28.50 -14.09 -26.81
CA LEU A 154 29.96 -14.30 -26.91
C LEU A 154 30.35 -15.68 -27.45
N VAL A 155 29.41 -16.40 -28.09
CA VAL A 155 29.74 -17.55 -28.95
C VAL A 155 29.42 -17.27 -30.43
N VAL A 156 28.58 -16.29 -30.73
CA VAL A 156 28.23 -15.92 -32.13
C VAL A 156 29.12 -14.79 -32.70
N GLY A 157 30.16 -14.37 -31.95
CA GLY A 157 31.14 -13.37 -32.36
C GLY A 157 32.51 -13.92 -32.77
N SER A 158 32.71 -15.24 -32.81
CA SER A 158 34.01 -15.83 -33.15
C SER A 158 34.07 -16.49 -34.53
N ALA A 159 32.95 -16.54 -35.27
CA ALA A 159 32.94 -17.12 -36.61
C ALA A 159 33.47 -16.17 -37.71
N ALA A 160 33.71 -14.89 -37.41
CA ALA A 160 34.15 -13.90 -38.41
C ALA A 160 35.68 -13.74 -38.51
N ALA A 161 36.47 -14.32 -37.59
CA ALA A 161 37.90 -14.00 -37.48
C ALA A 161 38.87 -15.11 -37.96
N GLY A 162 38.38 -16.29 -38.37
CA GLY A 162 39.24 -17.32 -39.00
C GLY A 162 40.43 -17.80 -38.17
N LEU A 163 40.48 -17.55 -36.86
CA LEU A 163 41.56 -17.97 -35.98
C LEU A 163 41.24 -19.35 -35.40
N ALA A 164 41.79 -20.39 -36.03
CA ALA A 164 41.88 -21.71 -35.43
C ALA A 164 42.79 -21.65 -34.20
N LEU A 165 42.22 -21.63 -32.99
CA LEU A 165 42.95 -21.80 -31.74
C LEU A 165 42.21 -22.78 -30.81
N PRO A 166 42.96 -23.52 -29.97
CA PRO A 166 42.87 -24.97 -29.87
C PRO A 166 41.73 -25.45 -28.95
N THR A 167 41.16 -26.60 -29.28
CA THR A 167 40.08 -27.33 -28.57
C THR A 167 40.37 -27.68 -27.10
N MET A 168 41.53 -27.32 -26.58
CA MET A 168 41.95 -27.58 -25.19
C MET A 168 41.23 -26.71 -24.15
N LEU A 169 40.74 -25.52 -24.50
CA LEU A 169 40.09 -24.63 -23.53
C LEU A 169 38.61 -24.97 -23.29
N ALA A 170 37.97 -25.72 -24.19
CA ALA A 170 36.57 -26.13 -24.03
C ALA A 170 36.39 -27.23 -22.95
N VAL A 171 37.40 -28.06 -22.71
CA VAL A 171 37.31 -29.18 -21.76
C VAL A 171 37.35 -28.69 -20.31
N THR A 172 38.05 -27.59 -20.03
CA THR A 172 38.17 -27.05 -18.66
C THR A 172 36.87 -26.42 -18.16
N VAL A 173 36.14 -25.73 -19.04
CA VAL A 173 34.85 -25.10 -18.69
C VAL A 173 33.78 -26.16 -18.43
N VAL A 174 33.70 -27.21 -19.26
CA VAL A 174 32.76 -28.33 -19.03
C VAL A 174 33.10 -29.09 -17.74
N GLY A 175 34.40 -29.25 -17.44
CA GLY A 175 34.85 -29.86 -16.19
C GLY A 175 34.44 -29.08 -14.94
N LEU A 176 34.55 -27.76 -14.97
CA LEU A 176 34.14 -26.91 -13.84
C LEU A 176 32.63 -26.93 -13.58
N VAL A 177 31.82 -26.89 -14.65
CA VAL A 177 30.35 -26.98 -14.54
C VAL A 177 29.89 -28.34 -14.00
N ALA A 178 30.52 -29.42 -14.44
CA ALA A 178 30.20 -30.76 -13.93
C ALA A 178 30.55 -30.91 -12.43
N LEU A 179 31.65 -30.29 -11.98
CA LEU A 179 32.08 -30.34 -10.58
C LEU A 179 31.13 -29.55 -9.66
N THR A 180 30.65 -28.38 -10.10
CA THR A 180 29.64 -27.61 -9.35
C THR A 180 28.29 -28.32 -9.28
N LEU A 181 27.87 -29.01 -10.34
CA LEU A 181 26.64 -29.80 -10.32
C LEU A 181 26.78 -31.02 -9.41
N PHE A 182 27.95 -31.67 -9.40
CA PHE A 182 28.21 -32.82 -8.55
C PHE A 182 28.23 -32.46 -7.06
N THR A 183 28.84 -31.33 -6.68
CA THR A 183 28.83 -30.87 -5.27
C THR A 183 27.42 -30.47 -4.82
N MET A 184 26.63 -29.84 -5.68
CA MET A 184 25.25 -29.46 -5.37
C MET A 184 24.33 -30.67 -5.20
N VAL A 185 24.47 -31.69 -6.05
CA VAL A 185 23.71 -32.96 -5.91
C VAL A 185 24.15 -33.73 -4.66
N THR A 186 25.45 -33.76 -4.36
CA THR A 186 25.96 -34.49 -3.18
C THR A 186 25.53 -33.83 -1.87
N ASN A 187 25.50 -32.49 -1.83
CA ASN A 187 25.04 -31.75 -0.65
C ASN A 187 23.50 -31.72 -0.52
N GLY A 188 22.76 -31.86 -1.62
CA GLY A 188 21.29 -31.92 -1.60
C GLY A 188 20.70 -33.30 -1.24
N VAL A 189 21.49 -34.38 -1.31
CA VAL A 189 21.06 -35.75 -1.00
C VAL A 189 21.29 -36.13 0.49
N LEU A 190 21.95 -35.26 1.26
CA LEU A 190 22.26 -35.46 2.68
C LEU A 190 21.45 -34.57 3.65
N ALA A 191 20.41 -33.89 3.17
CA ALA A 191 19.44 -33.15 3.98
C ALA A 191 18.08 -33.86 4.00
#